data_AF-A0A523PRN1-F1
#
_entry.id   AF-A0A523PRN1-F1
#
_cell.length_a   1.000
_cell.length_b   1.000
_cell.length_c   1.000
_cell.angle_alpha   90.00
_cell.angle_beta   90.00
_cell.angle_gamma   90.00
#
_symmetry.space_group_name_H-M   'P 1'
#
loop_
_entity.id
_entity.type
_entity.pdbx_description
1 polymer ?
#
loop_
_entity_poly.entity_id
_entity_poly.type
_entity_poly.pdbx_seq_one_letter_code
_entity_poly.pdbx_strand_id
1 'polypeptide(L)' 'MSRLSIAELQKMARDTFGRDLSEGEIEVYRTRLPAMVQAVTMLKEWESRLNDTVPATVHVTPVVGTDDRE' A
#
# COMPACT_ATOMS: atom_id res chain seq x y z
N MET A 1 -17.76 1.30 -0.89
CA MET A 1 -17.24 2.16 -1.98
C MET A 1 -18.06 1.92 -3.22
N SER A 2 -18.67 2.96 -3.77
CA SER A 2 -19.44 2.85 -5.02
C SER A 2 -18.51 2.35 -6.11
N ARG A 3 -18.92 1.29 -6.82
CA ARG A 3 -18.11 0.69 -7.89
C ARG A 3 -18.06 1.69 -9.05
N LEU A 4 -16.93 2.37 -9.22
CA LEU A 4 -16.72 3.31 -10.31
C LEU A 4 -17.06 2.64 -11.65
N SER A 5 -17.76 3.39 -12.50
CA SER A 5 -18.05 3.00 -13.87
C SER A 5 -16.80 3.08 -14.74
N ILE A 6 -16.82 2.38 -15.88
CA ILE A 6 -15.73 2.40 -16.85
C ILE A 6 -15.47 3.84 -17.34
N ALA A 7 -16.52 4.60 -17.62
CA ALA A 7 -16.41 5.99 -18.07
C ALA A 7 -15.75 6.89 -17.01
N GLU A 8 -16.08 6.72 -15.73
CA GLU A 8 -15.43 7.46 -14.64
C GLU A 8 -13.94 7.12 -14.52
N LEU A 9 -13.60 5.84 -14.69
CA LEU A 9 -12.20 5.40 -14.66
C LEU A 9 -11.41 5.91 -15.87
N GLN A 10 -12.01 5.95 -17.06
CA GLN A 10 -11.39 6.52 -18.25
C GLN A 10 -11.13 8.01 -18.10
N LYS A 11 -12.13 8.74 -17.60
CA LYS A 11 -11.99 10.16 -17.30
C LYS A 11 -10.86 10.39 -16.29
N MET A 12 -10.82 9.60 -15.21
CA MET A 12 -9.75 9.70 -14.21
C MET A 12 -8.36 9.37 -14.78
N ALA A 13 -8.26 8.37 -15.66
CA ALA A 13 -7.02 8.03 -16.33
C ALA A 13 -6.47 9.18 -17.18
N ARG A 14 -7.38 9.86 -17.91
CA ARG A 14 -7.05 11.03 -18.71
C ARG A 14 -6.68 12.23 -17.85
N ASP A 15 -7.55 12.59 -16.91
CA ASP A 15 -7.44 13.83 -16.14
C ASP A 15 -6.24 13.81 -15.17
N THR A 16 -5.96 12.65 -14.55
CA THR A 16 -4.92 12.52 -13.53
C THR A 16 -3.58 12.06 -14.10
N PHE A 17 -3.60 11.13 -15.07
CA PHE A 17 -2.40 10.46 -15.56
C PHE A 17 -2.07 10.79 -17.01
N GLY A 18 -2.90 11.60 -17.70
CA GLY A 18 -2.71 11.93 -19.11
C GLY A 18 -2.79 10.70 -20.04
N ARG A 19 -3.50 9.65 -19.62
CA ARG A 19 -3.58 8.38 -20.35
C ARG A 19 -4.98 8.12 -20.87
N ASP A 20 -5.07 7.86 -22.17
CA ASP A 20 -6.26 7.32 -22.80
C ASP A 20 -6.21 5.80 -22.75
N LEU A 21 -7.04 5.22 -21.88
CA LEU A 21 -7.15 3.78 -21.71
C LEU A 21 -8.36 3.22 -22.46
N SER A 22 -8.15 2.11 -23.14
CA SER A 22 -9.24 1.33 -23.72
C SER A 22 -10.13 0.73 -22.63
N GLU A 23 -11.35 0.34 -23.00
CA GLU A 23 -12.29 -0.32 -22.09
C GLU A 23 -11.72 -1.62 -21.52
N GLY A 24 -10.99 -2.41 -22.33
CA GLY A 24 -10.33 -3.63 -21.88
C GLY A 24 -9.25 -3.39 -20.83
N GLU A 25 -8.44 -2.34 -21.00
CA GLU A 25 -7.44 -1.94 -20.00
C GLU A 25 -8.09 -1.46 -18.70
N ILE A 26 -9.17 -0.68 -18.81
CA ILE A 26 -9.93 -0.17 -17.66
C ILE A 26 -10.55 -1.31 -16.85
N GLU A 27 -11.07 -2.36 -17.49
CA GLU A 27 -11.67 -3.47 -16.76
C GLU A 27 -10.61 -4.25 -15.95
N VAL A 28 -9.37 -4.33 -16.45
CA VAL A 28 -8.23 -4.86 -15.67
C VAL A 28 -7.97 -3.99 -14.43
N TYR A 29 -7.98 -2.66 -14.57
CA TYR A 29 -7.85 -1.77 -13.40
C TYR A 29 -9.04 -1.89 -12.45
N ARG A 30 -10.25 -1.96 -12.98
CA ARG A 30 -11.50 -2.04 -12.20
C ARG A 30 -11.52 -3.26 -11.26
N THR A 31 -10.96 -4.39 -11.70
CA THR A 31 -10.85 -5.59 -10.87
C THR A 31 -9.77 -5.46 -9.78
N ARG A 32 -8.69 -4.70 -10.02
CA ARG A 32 -7.55 -4.56 -9.11
C ARG A 32 -7.68 -3.41 -8.11
N LEU A 33 -8.32 -2.31 -8.51
CA LEU A 33 -8.47 -1.10 -7.71
C LEU A 33 -9.03 -1.34 -6.30
N PRO A 34 -10.05 -2.20 -6.09
CA PRO A 34 -10.57 -2.45 -4.74
C PRO A 34 -9.50 -2.97 -3.76
N ALA A 35 -8.67 -3.92 -4.21
CA ALA A 35 -7.58 -4.47 -3.40
C ALA A 35 -6.49 -3.42 -3.11
N MET A 36 -6.14 -2.61 -4.11
CA MET A 36 -5.17 -1.52 -3.93
C MET A 36 -5.66 -0.47 -2.92
N VAL A 37 -6.94 -0.11 -2.98
CA VAL A 37 -7.53 0.85 -2.05
C VAL A 37 -7.56 0.28 -0.63
N GLN A 38 -7.85 -1.01 -0.46
CA GLN A 38 -7.76 -1.67 0.84
C GLN A 38 -6.34 -1.65 1.41
N ALA A 39 -5.33 -1.96 0.58
CA ALA A 39 -3.93 -1.91 1.00
C ALA A 39 -3.50 -0.50 1.44
N VAL A 40 -3.85 0.54 0.68
CA VAL A 40 -3.58 1.94 1.05
C VAL A 40 -4.29 2.32 2.35
N THR A 41 -5.52 1.85 2.56
CA THR A 41 -6.27 2.11 3.80
C THR A 41 -5.56 1.50 5.01
N MET A 42 -5.10 0.26 4.90
CA MET A 42 -4.34 -0.41 5.97
C MET A 42 -3.02 0.31 6.27
N LEU A 43 -2.30 0.75 5.23
CA LEU A 43 -1.05 1.50 5.42
C LEU A 43 -1.27 2.82 6.17
N LYS A 44 -2.33 3.56 5.83
CA LYS A 44 -2.69 4.81 6.55
C LYS A 44 -3.07 4.54 8.01
N GLU A 45 -3.77 3.44 8.27
CA GLU A 45 -4.10 3.04 9.63
C GLU A 45 -2.83 2.71 10.43
N TRP A 46 -1.89 1.98 9.83
CA TRP A 46 -0.62 1.66 10.47
C TRP A 46 0.25 2.90 10.69
N GLU A 47 0.31 3.81 9.72
CA GLU A 47 0.99 5.09 9.85
C GLU A 47 0.45 5.91 11.03
N SER A 48 -0.88 6.00 11.16
CA SER A 48 -1.52 6.66 12.31
C SER A 48 -1.09 6.02 13.63
N ARG A 49 -1.17 4.68 13.72
CA ARG A 49 -0.81 3.94 14.94
C ARG A 49 0.67 4.12 15.31
N LEU A 50 1.56 4.14 14.32
CA LEU A 50 2.99 4.36 14.52
C LEU A 50 3.30 5.78 14.99
N ASN A 51 2.62 6.79 14.45
CA ASN A 51 2.79 8.17 14.90
C ASN A 51 2.29 8.38 16.34
N ASP A 52 1.26 7.65 16.76
CA ASP A 52 0.70 7.72 18.11
C ASP A 52 1.47 6.87 19.14
N THR A 53 2.44 6.04 18.71
CA THR A 53 3.22 5.19 19.61
C THR A 53 4.63 5.73 19.82
N VAL A 54 5.03 5.84 21.09
CA VAL A 54 6.44 6.04 21.45
C VAL A 54 7.22 4.77 21.06
N PRO A 55 8.30 4.86 20.28
CA PRO A 55 9.08 3.68 19.90
C PRO A 55 9.54 2.90 21.12
N ALA A 56 9.31 1.59 21.12
CA ALA A 56 9.77 0.73 22.21
C ALA A 56 11.30 0.74 22.28
N THR A 57 11.87 1.05 23.44
CA THR A 57 13.31 0.99 23.67
C THR A 57 13.75 -0.47 23.76
N VAL A 58 14.26 -1.02 22.65
CA VAL A 58 14.77 -2.39 22.62
C VAL A 58 16.19 -2.42 23.18
N HIS A 59 16.38 -3.07 24.32
CA HIS A 59 17.72 -3.41 24.81
C HIS A 59 18.21 -4.63 24.03
N VAL A 60 19.18 -4.42 23.14
CA VAL A 60 19.87 -5.51 22.47
C VAL A 60 20.88 -6.09 23.45
N THR A 61 20.62 -7.30 23.95
CA THR A 61 21.64 -8.04 24.71
C THR A 61 22.72 -8.49 23.72
N PRO A 62 23.98 -8.06 23.87
CA PRO A 62 25.04 -8.51 22.99
C PRO A 62 25.17 -10.03 23.13
N VAL A 63 25.04 -10.75 22.02
CA VAL A 63 25.40 -12.17 21.96
C VAL A 63 26.91 -12.23 22.08
N VAL A 64 27.40 -12.62 23.26
CA VAL A 64 28.82 -12.96 23.45
C VAL A 64 29.07 -14.19 22.59
N GLY A 65 29.76 -13.99 21.46
CA GLY A 65 30.23 -15.09 20.64
C GLY A 65 31.18 -15.94 21.45
N THR A 66 30.79 -17.16 21.78
CA THR A 66 31.72 -18.21 22.21
C THR A 66 32.51 -18.63 20.99
N ASP A 67 33.66 -17.98 20.78
CA ASP A 67 34.71 -18.46 19.90
C ASP A 67 35.40 -19.63 20.62
N ASP A 68 34.75 -20.79 20.65
CA ASP A 68 35.38 -22.05 21.04
C ASP A 68 36.18 -22.55 19.83
N ARG A 69 37.43 -22.10 19.74
CA ARG A 69 38.47 -22.74 18.94
C ARG A 69 39.59 -23.21 19.87
N GLU A 70 39.55 -24.50 20.21
CA GLU A 70 40.74 -25.29 20.56
C GLU A 70 41.15 -26.15 19.35
#